data_AF-A0A7Y2UDU8-F1
#
_entry.id   AF-A0A7Y2UDU8-F1
#
_cell.length_a   1.000
_cell.length_b   1.000
_cell.length_c   1.000
_cell.angle_alpha   90.00
_cell.angle_beta   90.00
_cell.angle_gamma   90.00
#
_symmetry.space_group_name_H-M   'P 1'
#
loop_
_entity.id
_entity.type
_entity.pdbx_description
1 polymer ?
#
loop_
_entity_poly.entity_id
_entity_poly.type
_entity_poly.pdbx_seq_one_letter_code
_entity_poly.pdbx_strand_id
1 'polypeptide(L)'
;MKRLKVLQSGGARQSSQGFTLLEVMLAFVIFALSFATVLEIVAGSMRSVRRASDDTEVALFVQSIVDLVGNEIPIEEGQYGGTGMNRYEWQLELTLY
;
A
#
# COMPACT_ATOMS: atom_id res chain seq x y z
N MET A 1 31.37 77.38 13.80
CA MET A 1 31.71 75.94 13.75
C MET A 1 30.62 75.20 14.52
N LYS A 2 29.75 74.38 13.90
CA LYS A 2 29.97 72.95 13.66
C LYS A 2 28.77 72.45 12.85
N ARG A 3 28.97 71.97 11.62
CA ARG A 3 27.91 71.32 10.85
C ARG A 3 27.74 69.89 11.36
N LEU A 4 26.58 69.55 11.89
CA LEU A 4 26.23 68.15 12.20
C LEU A 4 25.98 67.42 10.87
N LYS A 5 26.90 66.51 10.55
CA LYS A 5 26.74 65.51 9.49
C LYS A 5 25.52 64.66 9.82
N VAL A 6 24.48 64.78 9.01
CA VAL A 6 23.42 63.79 8.90
C VAL A 6 24.07 62.45 8.53
N LEU A 7 24.01 61.48 9.43
CA LEU A 7 24.36 60.09 9.12
C LEU A 7 23.32 59.56 8.12
N GLN A 8 23.67 59.58 6.84
CA GLN A 8 23.10 58.63 5.89
C GLN A 8 23.98 57.40 5.88
N SER A 9 23.43 56.27 6.31
CA SER A 9 23.89 54.91 6.01
C SER A 9 22.87 53.97 6.64
N GLY A 10 22.19 53.08 5.95
CA GLY A 10 22.11 52.73 4.55
C GLY A 10 20.97 51.74 4.54
N GLY A 11 19.84 52.09 3.93
CA GLY A 11 18.73 51.15 3.81
C GLY A 11 19.25 49.95 3.03
N ALA A 12 19.42 48.81 3.71
CA ALA A 12 19.68 47.54 3.06
C ALA A 12 18.54 47.35 2.06
N ARG A 13 18.85 47.59 0.79
CA ARG A 13 17.91 47.40 -0.32
C ARG A 13 17.72 45.88 -0.36
N GLN A 14 16.70 45.39 0.36
CA GLN A 14 16.23 44.02 0.21
C GLN A 14 15.90 43.89 -1.27
N SER A 15 16.80 43.24 -2.01
CA SER A 15 16.56 42.88 -3.38
C SER A 15 15.39 41.93 -3.35
N SER A 16 14.21 42.40 -3.78
CA SER A 16 13.08 41.53 -4.06
C SER A 16 13.52 40.56 -5.16
N GLN A 17 14.03 39.40 -4.77
CA GLN A 17 14.33 38.30 -5.66
C GLN A 17 12.97 37.73 -6.08
N GLY A 18 12.51 38.12 -7.26
CA GLY A 18 11.33 37.51 -7.87
C GLY A 18 11.60 36.05 -8.17
N PHE A 19 10.60 35.21 -7.92
CA PHE A 19 10.62 33.78 -8.28
C PHE A 19 10.91 33.63 -9.78
N THR A 20 11.84 32.75 -10.14
CA THR A 20 12.15 32.51 -11.56
C THR A 20 11.15 31.53 -12.17
N LEU A 21 10.90 31.63 -13.49
CA LEU A 21 10.08 30.64 -14.21
C LEU A 21 10.62 29.21 -14.01
N LEU A 22 11.95 29.08 -14.01
CA LEU A 22 12.65 27.82 -13.80
C LEU A 22 12.30 27.21 -12.44
N GLU A 23 12.09 28.02 -11.41
CA GLU A 23 11.77 27.53 -10.06
C GLU A 23 10.36 26.94 -9.99
N VAL A 24 9.39 27.52 -10.68
CA VAL A 24 8.03 26.95 -10.80
C VAL A 24 8.08 25.64 -11.60
N MET A 25 8.87 25.60 -12.68
CA MET A 25 9.06 24.36 -13.45
C MET A 25 9.72 23.27 -12.61
N LEU A 26 10.76 23.62 -11.84
CA LEU A 26 11.45 22.70 -10.94
C LEU A 26 10.51 22.18 -9.85
N ALA A 27 9.73 23.07 -9.22
CA ALA A 27 8.73 22.70 -8.23
C ALA A 27 7.70 21.72 -8.83
N PHE A 28 7.26 21.96 -10.07
CA PHE A 28 6.34 21.06 -10.75
C PHE A 28 6.96 19.70 -11.05
N VAL A 29 8.23 19.65 -11.48
CA VAL A 29 8.96 18.38 -11.69
C VAL A 29 9.10 17.61 -10.38
N ILE A 30 9.54 18.26 -9.31
CA ILE A 30 9.67 17.63 -7.98
C ILE A 30 8.30 17.13 -7.51
N PHE A 31 7.24 17.92 -7.70
CA PHE A 31 5.88 17.53 -7.36
C PHE A 31 5.43 16.30 -8.17
N ALA A 32 5.62 16.31 -9.49
CA ALA A 32 5.23 15.20 -10.36
C ALA A 32 5.95 13.90 -9.98
N LEU A 33 7.25 13.97 -9.69
CA LEU A 33 8.03 12.82 -9.23
C LEU A 33 7.54 12.31 -7.86
N SER A 34 7.32 13.22 -6.91
CA SER A 34 6.80 12.86 -5.59
C SER A 34 5.42 12.22 -5.68
N PHE A 35 4.56 12.78 -6.53
CA PHE A 35 3.22 12.28 -6.78
C PHE A 35 3.25 10.89 -7.43
N ALA A 36 4.13 10.68 -8.41
CA ALA A 36 4.33 9.36 -9.03
C ALA A 36 4.73 8.30 -7.99
N THR A 37 5.66 8.63 -7.08
CA THR A 37 6.05 7.73 -5.98
C THR A 37 4.87 7.40 -5.06
N VAL A 38 4.05 8.40 -4.71
CA VAL A 38 2.83 8.17 -3.91
C VAL A 38 1.86 7.25 -4.64
N LEU A 39 1.62 7.47 -5.94
CA LEU A 39 0.75 6.60 -6.75
C LEU A 39 1.29 5.18 -6.81
N GLU A 40 2.60 5.00 -6.92
CA GLU A 40 3.23 3.69 -6.94
C GLU A 40 3.04 2.95 -5.61
N ILE A 41 3.22 3.63 -4.48
CA ILE A 41 2.97 3.07 -3.13
C ILE A 41 1.51 2.66 -2.99
N VAL A 42 0.56 3.52 -3.40
CA VAL A 42 -0.87 3.23 -3.33
C VAL A 42 -1.22 2.03 -4.23
N ALA A 43 -0.72 2.01 -5.46
CA ALA A 43 -0.93 0.90 -6.39
C ALA A 43 -0.30 -0.41 -5.89
N GLY A 44 0.88 -0.34 -5.25
CA GLY A 44 1.52 -1.45 -4.57
C GLY A 44 0.68 -1.99 -3.42
N SER A 45 0.19 -1.10 -2.56
CA SER A 45 -0.69 -1.44 -1.42
C SER A 45 -1.96 -2.16 -1.87
N MET A 46 -2.63 -1.67 -2.92
CA MET A 46 -3.83 -2.32 -3.48
C MET A 46 -3.56 -3.76 -3.97
N ARG A 47 -2.38 -4.00 -4.57
CA ARG A 47 -1.98 -5.35 -4.99
C ARG A 47 -1.74 -6.27 -3.79
N SER A 48 -1.17 -5.74 -2.70
CA SER A 48 -0.95 -6.49 -1.46
C SER A 48 -2.26 -6.84 -0.77
N VAL A 49 -3.24 -5.92 -0.71
CA VAL A 49 -4.57 -6.18 -0.13
C VAL A 49 -5.32 -7.27 -0.89
N ARG A 50 -5.23 -7.30 -2.22
CA ARG A 50 -5.85 -8.37 -3.03
C ARG A 50 -5.28 -9.75 -2.70
N ARG A 51 -3.95 -9.88 -2.60
CA ARG A 51 -3.33 -11.16 -2.22
C ARG A 51 -3.77 -11.64 -0.83
N ALA A 52 -3.80 -10.73 0.14
CA ALA A 52 -4.25 -11.08 1.49
C ALA A 52 -5.72 -11.53 1.53
N SER A 53 -6.56 -10.98 0.65
CA SER A 53 -7.94 -11.43 0.47
C SER A 53 -8.02 -12.85 -0.08
N ASP A 54 -7.20 -13.19 -1.07
CA ASP A 54 -7.16 -14.53 -1.67
C ASP A 54 -6.72 -15.58 -0.64
N ASP A 55 -5.70 -15.29 0.16
CA ASP A 55 -5.21 -16.20 1.23
C ASP A 55 -6.29 -16.46 2.29
N THR A 56 -7.05 -15.41 2.65
CA THR A 56 -8.15 -15.52 3.62
C THR A 56 -9.30 -16.37 3.06
N GLU A 57 -9.60 -16.25 1.77
CA GLU A 57 -10.64 -17.03 1.10
C GLU A 57 -10.31 -18.54 1.14
N VAL A 58 -9.06 -18.90 0.84
CA VAL A 58 -8.59 -20.30 0.93
C VAL A 58 -8.68 -20.82 2.35
N ALA A 59 -8.26 -20.01 3.34
CA ALA A 59 -8.31 -20.41 4.75
C ALA A 59 -9.74 -20.68 5.24
N LEU A 60 -10.69 -19.79 4.90
CA LEU A 60 -12.10 -19.98 5.22
C LEU A 60 -12.70 -21.19 4.50
N PHE A 61 -12.28 -21.44 3.26
CA PHE A 61 -12.70 -22.62 2.51
C PHE A 61 -12.22 -23.91 3.18
N VAL A 62 -10.94 -24.00 3.56
CA VAL A 62 -10.41 -25.16 4.30
C VAL A 62 -11.14 -25.36 5.63
N GLN A 63 -11.39 -24.27 6.37
CA GLN A 63 -12.16 -24.35 7.62
C GLN A 63 -13.54 -24.95 7.38
N SER A 64 -14.24 -24.53 6.31
CA SER A 64 -15.54 -25.10 5.98
C SER A 64 -15.46 -26.61 5.73
N ILE A 65 -14.45 -27.11 5.00
CA ILE A 65 -14.25 -28.55 4.76
C ILE A 65 -14.00 -29.30 6.07
N VAL A 66 -13.22 -28.73 6.98
CA VAL A 66 -12.97 -29.35 8.30
C VAL A 66 -14.24 -29.38 9.14
N ASP A 67 -15.09 -28.35 9.08
CA ASP A 67 -16.37 -28.33 9.81
C ASP A 67 -17.36 -29.40 9.32
N LEU A 68 -17.19 -29.92 8.09
CA LEU A 68 -17.96 -31.07 7.58
C LEU A 68 -17.54 -32.41 8.19
N VAL A 69 -16.34 -32.49 8.77
CA VAL A 69 -15.78 -33.71 9.36
C VAL A 69 -16.56 -34.10 10.60
N GLY A 70 -17.09 -35.33 10.60
CA GLY A 70 -17.96 -35.86 11.65
C GLY A 70 -19.46 -35.55 11.46
N ASN A 71 -19.83 -34.69 10.50
CA ASN A 71 -21.22 -34.45 10.12
C ASN A 71 -21.53 -35.11 8.76
N GLU A 72 -20.85 -34.67 7.71
CA GLU A 72 -21.02 -35.17 6.34
C GLU A 72 -19.87 -36.09 5.91
N ILE A 73 -18.64 -35.79 6.35
CA ILE A 73 -17.47 -36.64 6.13
C ILE A 73 -17.35 -37.57 7.33
N PRO A 74 -17.49 -38.90 7.17
CA PRO A 74 -17.35 -39.83 8.28
C PRO A 74 -15.93 -39.80 8.85
N ILE A 75 -15.80 -40.01 10.17
CA ILE A 75 -14.50 -40.13 10.85
C ILE A 75 -13.95 -41.54 10.64
N GLU A 76 -13.52 -41.81 9.42
CA GLU A 76 -12.89 -43.08 9.04
C GLU A 76 -11.54 -42.79 8.39
N GLU A 77 -10.59 -43.71 8.53
CA GLU A 77 -9.30 -43.56 7.87
C GLU A 77 -9.49 -43.56 6.35
N GLY A 78 -8.87 -42.61 5.68
CA GLY A 78 -8.99 -42.50 4.24
C GLY A 78 -8.69 -41.13 3.70
N GLN A 79 -8.83 -41.02 2.39
CA GLN A 79 -8.66 -39.78 1.65
C GLN A 79 -10.01 -39.33 1.10
N TYR A 80 -10.38 -38.11 1.42
CA TYR A 80 -11.57 -37.42 0.94
C TYR A 80 -11.13 -36.25 0.08
N GLY A 81 -11.91 -35.90 -0.93
CA GLY A 81 -11.54 -34.81 -1.82
C GLY A 81 -12.64 -34.46 -2.80
N GLY A 82 -12.42 -33.37 -3.52
CA GLY A 82 -13.33 -32.89 -4.54
C GLY A 82 -13.01 -31.48 -4.99
N THR A 83 -13.96 -30.87 -5.70
CA THR A 83 -13.88 -29.48 -6.13
C THR A 83 -14.80 -28.63 -5.26
N GLY A 84 -14.27 -27.57 -4.66
CA GLY A 84 -15.05 -26.60 -3.90
C GLY A 84 -14.96 -25.19 -4.47
N MET A 85 -16.00 -24.40 -4.22
CA MET A 85 -16.15 -23.02 -4.73
C MET A 85 -15.94 -22.88 -6.25
N ASN A 86 -16.12 -23.97 -7.00
CA ASN A 86 -15.93 -24.05 -8.47
C ASN A 86 -14.55 -23.58 -8.97
N ARG A 87 -13.54 -23.53 -8.09
CA ARG A 87 -12.18 -23.05 -8.39
C ARG A 87 -11.06 -23.75 -7.61
N TYR A 88 -11.36 -24.42 -6.51
CA TYR A 88 -10.36 -25.06 -5.65
C TYR A 88 -10.53 -26.57 -5.67
N GLU A 89 -9.44 -27.28 -5.94
CA GLU A 89 -9.33 -28.71 -5.68
C GLU A 89 -8.81 -28.90 -4.26
N TRP A 90 -9.43 -29.78 -3.50
CA TRP A 90 -9.04 -30.06 -2.13
C TRP A 90 -8.94 -31.56 -1.87
N GLN A 91 -8.05 -31.90 -0.94
CA GLN A 91 -7.82 -33.26 -0.46
C GLN A 91 -7.65 -33.20 1.06
N LEU A 92 -8.28 -34.15 1.73
CA LEU A 92 -8.29 -34.33 3.18
C LEU A 92 -7.88 -35.77 3.46
N GLU A 93 -6.88 -35.96 4.29
CA GLU A 93 -6.42 -37.28 4.72
C GLU A 93 -6.71 -37.44 6.21
N LEU A 94 -7.51 -38.45 6.55
CA LEU A 94 -7.79 -38.83 7.93
C LEU A 94 -6.96 -40.05 8.29
N THR A 95 -6.21 -39.93 9.38
CA THR A 95 -5.46 -41.03 9.99
C THR A 95 -5.89 -41.13 11.45
N LEU A 96 -6.30 -42.32 11.88
CA LEU A 96 -6.68 -42.59 13.26
C LEU A 96 -5.42 -43.10 13.99
N TYR A 97 -5.10 -42.49 15.14
CA TYR A 97 -3.97 -42.90 15.98
C TYR A 97 -4.45 -43.57 17.26
#